data_AF-A0AAU5DYV6-F1
#
_entry.id   AF-A0AAU5DYV6-F1
#
_cell.length_a   1.000
_cell.length_b   1.000
_cell.length_c   1.000
_cell.angle_alpha   90.00
_cell.angle_beta   90.00
_cell.angle_gamma   90.00
#
_symmetry.space_group_name_H-M   'P 1'
#
loop_
_entity.id
_entity.type
_entity.pdbx_description
1 polymer ?
#
loop_
_entity_poly.entity_id
_entity_poly.type
_entity_poly.pdbx_seq_one_letter_code
_entity_poly.pdbx_strand_id
1 'polypeptide(L)'
;MSRMAQVLVLAQYEDDVMEPLTRPDEARTWHGRFEQITDWFVGGWYLEFCRSYQRRGVLADLEALPWNRPECVQVMLHDEDDDCFGLWMFHDGALAEVLIPRTQRVHVAPPSWRSDSPDPGCLWRTDGPDSRRLPAHSPEHEQDPRLSW
;
A
#
# COMPACT_ATOMS: atom_id res chain seq x y z
N MET A 1 -3.44 13.81 13.03
CA MET A 1 -4.55 13.77 12.04
C MET A 1 -4.76 12.32 11.67
N SER A 2 -6.01 11.86 11.60
CA SER A 2 -6.33 10.58 10.97
C SER A 2 -5.98 10.74 9.49
N ARG A 3 -5.25 9.78 8.93
CA ARG A 3 -5.00 9.67 7.48
C ARG A 3 -5.42 8.26 7.12
N MET A 4 -6.63 8.13 6.60
CA MET A 4 -7.23 6.83 6.31
C MET A 4 -6.50 6.17 5.15
N ALA A 5 -6.35 4.86 5.23
CA ALA A 5 -5.74 4.09 4.17
C ALA A 5 -6.42 2.74 4.04
N GLN A 6 -6.53 2.27 2.80
CA GLN A 6 -7.12 1.00 2.43
C GLN A 6 -6.11 0.17 1.67
N VAL A 7 -6.05 -1.11 2.02
CA VAL A 7 -5.27 -2.14 1.33
C VAL A 7 -6.25 -3.17 0.81
N LEU A 8 -6.15 -3.47 -0.48
CA LEU A 8 -6.89 -4.53 -1.14
C LEU A 8 -5.89 -5.49 -1.76
N VAL A 9 -6.07 -6.79 -1.54
CA VAL A 9 -5.24 -7.85 -2.10
C VAL A 9 -6.13 -8.76 -2.93
N LEU A 10 -5.77 -8.97 -4.19
CA LEU A 10 -6.39 -9.95 -5.08
C LEU A 10 -5.38 -11.06 -5.36
N ALA A 11 -5.72 -12.29 -5.04
CA ALA A 11 -4.84 -13.43 -5.24
C ALA A 11 -5.65 -14.73 -5.41
N GLN A 12 -5.40 -15.43 -6.52
CA GLN A 12 -6.24 -16.53 -7.00
C GLN A 12 -6.11 -17.80 -6.15
N TYR A 13 -7.16 -18.10 -5.35
CA TYR A 13 -7.25 -19.29 -4.50
C TYR A 13 -6.10 -19.41 -3.47
N GLU A 14 -5.62 -18.27 -2.98
CA GLU A 14 -4.49 -18.19 -2.04
C GLU A 14 -4.95 -18.07 -0.57
N ASP A 15 -6.11 -18.64 -0.23
CA ASP A 15 -6.71 -18.58 1.11
C ASP A 15 -5.77 -19.06 2.21
N ASP A 16 -5.08 -20.19 1.99
CA ASP A 16 -4.12 -20.76 2.93
C ASP A 16 -2.87 -19.87 3.09
N VAL A 17 -2.45 -19.19 2.02
CA VAL A 17 -1.30 -18.27 2.05
C VAL A 17 -1.65 -16.99 2.80
N MET A 18 -2.87 -16.49 2.65
CA MET A 18 -3.36 -15.30 3.35
C MET A 18 -3.78 -15.57 4.79
N GLU A 19 -4.08 -16.82 5.16
CA GLU A 19 -4.54 -17.22 6.49
C GLU A 19 -3.78 -16.55 7.66
N PRO A 20 -2.42 -16.50 7.66
CA PRO A 20 -1.69 -15.86 8.74
C PRO A 20 -2.12 -14.40 8.93
N LEU A 21 -2.26 -13.63 7.85
CA LEU A 21 -2.57 -12.19 7.91
C LEU A 21 -4.04 -11.88 8.25
N THR A 22 -4.91 -12.90 8.23
CA THR A 22 -6.32 -12.78 8.69
C THR A 22 -6.49 -12.96 10.20
N ARG A 23 -5.42 -13.35 10.91
CA ARG A 23 -5.42 -13.54 12.36
C ARG A 23 -4.75 -12.37 13.07
N PRO A 24 -5.20 -12.02 14.29
CA PRO A 24 -4.44 -11.11 15.14
C PRO A 24 -3.06 -11.67 15.45
N ASP A 25 -2.05 -10.82 15.40
CA ASP A 25 -0.66 -11.15 15.72
C ASP A 25 0.01 -9.93 16.37
N GLU A 26 0.40 -10.08 17.63
CA GLU A 26 1.01 -9.00 18.41
C GLU A 26 2.47 -8.72 18.01
N ALA A 27 3.10 -9.61 17.24
CA ALA A 27 4.47 -9.40 16.75
C ALA A 27 4.53 -8.47 15.53
N ARG A 28 3.40 -8.16 14.89
CA ARG A 28 3.35 -7.33 13.69
C ARG A 28 3.64 -5.86 13.99
N THR A 29 4.28 -5.21 13.03
CA THR A 29 4.55 -3.77 13.07
C THR A 29 3.34 -2.93 12.67
N TRP A 30 2.38 -3.53 11.98
CA TRP A 30 1.10 -2.93 11.60
C TRP A 30 -0.06 -3.49 12.44
N HIS A 31 -1.16 -2.74 12.53
CA HIS A 31 -2.30 -3.08 13.39
C HIS A 31 -3.54 -3.41 12.57
N GLY A 32 -4.12 -4.58 12.80
CA GLY A 32 -5.35 -5.03 12.15
C GLY A 32 -5.26 -6.49 11.71
N ARG A 33 -6.21 -6.89 10.88
CA ARG A 33 -6.20 -8.17 10.17
C ARG A 33 -6.86 -7.99 8.82
N PHE A 34 -6.42 -8.75 7.84
CA PHE A 34 -7.13 -8.83 6.58
C PHE A 34 -8.47 -9.53 6.77
N GLU A 35 -9.51 -8.96 6.18
CA GLU A 35 -10.82 -9.56 6.10
C GLU A 35 -11.04 -10.07 4.67
N GLN A 36 -11.53 -11.30 4.56
CA GLN A 36 -11.83 -11.89 3.26
C GLN A 36 -13.09 -11.23 2.68
N ILE A 37 -13.00 -10.84 1.41
CA ILE A 37 -14.14 -10.42 0.61
C ILE A 37 -14.87 -11.68 0.17
N THR A 38 -15.97 -11.99 0.86
CA THR A 38 -16.81 -13.13 0.51
C THR A 38 -17.44 -12.95 -0.87
N ASP A 39 -17.75 -14.06 -1.54
CA ASP A 39 -18.45 -14.11 -2.83
C ASP A 39 -17.66 -13.62 -4.05
N TRP A 40 -16.36 -13.35 -3.92
CA TRP A 40 -15.46 -13.09 -5.05
C TRP A 40 -14.76 -14.36 -5.55
N PHE A 41 -14.90 -14.66 -6.84
CA PHE A 41 -14.36 -15.88 -7.46
C PHE A 41 -12.82 -15.93 -7.48
N VAL A 42 -12.17 -14.78 -7.43
CA VAL A 42 -10.71 -14.64 -7.59
C VAL A 42 -9.94 -14.66 -6.27
N GLY A 43 -10.60 -14.72 -5.12
CA GLY A 43 -9.94 -14.53 -3.81
C GLY A 43 -9.56 -13.06 -3.59
N GLY A 44 -10.13 -12.44 -2.55
CA GLY A 44 -9.92 -11.04 -2.25
C GLY A 44 -9.89 -10.79 -0.76
N TRP A 45 -9.03 -9.87 -0.33
CA TRP A 45 -8.90 -9.46 1.06
C TRP A 45 -8.73 -7.96 1.17
N TYR A 46 -9.28 -7.37 2.23
CA TYR A 46 -9.13 -5.95 2.49
C TYR A 46 -8.70 -5.68 3.93
N LEU A 47 -8.07 -4.54 4.14
CA LEU A 47 -7.66 -4.03 5.44
C LEU A 47 -7.69 -2.50 5.41
N GLU A 48 -8.20 -1.89 6.47
CA GLU A 48 -8.23 -0.44 6.62
C GLU A 48 -7.38 0.02 7.81
N PHE A 49 -6.69 1.13 7.62
CA PHE A 49 -5.92 1.80 8.65
C PHE A 49 -6.51 3.18 8.92
N CYS A 50 -6.78 3.48 10.18
CA CYS A 50 -7.26 4.80 10.58
C CYS A 50 -6.12 5.82 10.72
N ARG A 51 -4.88 5.34 10.92
CA ARG A 51 -3.70 6.17 11.18
C ARG A 51 -2.46 5.67 10.45
N SER A 52 -1.64 6.59 9.97
CA SER A 52 -0.45 6.28 9.16
C SER A 52 0.62 5.44 9.85
N TYR A 53 0.79 5.53 11.18
CA TYR A 53 1.75 4.67 11.89
C TYR A 53 1.31 3.21 11.98
N GLN A 54 0.01 2.92 11.75
CA GLN A 54 -0.54 1.57 11.91
C GLN A 54 -0.27 0.68 10.71
N ARG A 55 0.18 1.24 9.57
CA ARG A 55 0.34 0.50 8.31
C ARG A 55 1.76 0.02 8.01
N ARG A 56 2.75 0.43 8.80
CA ARG A 56 4.16 0.15 8.52
C ARG A 56 4.47 -1.34 8.59
N GLY A 57 5.09 -1.88 7.54
CA GLY A 57 5.47 -3.27 7.35
C GLY A 57 4.40 -4.16 6.70
N VAL A 58 3.21 -3.64 6.37
CA VAL A 58 2.17 -4.43 5.71
C VAL A 58 2.62 -4.95 4.34
N LEU A 59 3.35 -4.14 3.55
CA LEU A 59 3.88 -4.60 2.26
C LEU A 59 5.00 -5.62 2.43
N ALA A 60 5.83 -5.47 3.45
CA ALA A 60 6.89 -6.43 3.75
C ALA A 60 6.31 -7.80 4.16
N ASP A 61 5.26 -7.80 4.98
CA ASP A 61 4.58 -9.03 5.37
C ASP A 61 3.85 -9.68 4.19
N LEU A 62 3.23 -8.90 3.31
CA LEU A 62 2.64 -9.41 2.07
C LEU A 62 3.71 -9.97 1.12
N GLU A 63 4.86 -9.31 0.97
CA GLU A 63 5.98 -9.78 0.15
C GLU A 63 6.56 -11.09 0.67
N ALA A 64 6.63 -11.26 1.99
CA ALA A 64 7.20 -12.43 2.64
C ALA A 64 6.32 -13.69 2.58
N LEU A 65 5.04 -13.56 2.20
CA LEU A 65 4.15 -14.70 2.09
C LEU A 65 4.61 -15.67 0.99
N PRO A 66 4.49 -16.99 1.20
CA PRO A 66 4.89 -18.01 0.22
C PRO A 66 3.82 -18.15 -0.88
N TRP A 67 3.60 -17.10 -1.67
CA TRP A 67 2.63 -17.11 -2.77
C TRP A 67 2.87 -18.26 -3.74
N ASN A 68 1.83 -19.03 -4.05
CA ASN A 68 1.95 -20.10 -5.05
C ASN A 68 2.10 -19.51 -6.46
N ARG A 69 1.43 -18.39 -6.71
CA ARG A 69 1.45 -17.67 -7.99
C ARG A 69 1.67 -16.16 -7.80
N PRO A 70 2.88 -15.72 -7.42
CA PRO A 70 3.18 -14.32 -7.16
C PRO A 70 2.88 -13.40 -8.36
N GLU A 71 2.98 -13.91 -9.59
CA GLU A 71 2.64 -13.16 -10.81
C GLU A 71 1.16 -12.80 -10.94
N CYS A 72 0.30 -13.47 -10.18
CA CYS A 72 -1.15 -13.23 -10.15
C CYS A 72 -1.58 -12.38 -8.95
N VAL A 73 -0.67 -12.00 -8.05
CA VAL A 73 -0.98 -11.18 -6.88
C VAL A 73 -1.03 -9.72 -7.28
N GLN A 74 -2.14 -9.05 -6.94
CA GLN A 74 -2.34 -7.63 -7.12
C GLN A 74 -2.66 -7.00 -5.77
N VAL A 75 -1.81 -6.08 -5.33
CA VAL A 75 -2.02 -5.32 -4.09
C VAL A 75 -2.35 -3.89 -4.48
N MET A 76 -3.51 -3.41 -4.10
CA MET A 76 -3.94 -2.04 -4.35
C MET A 76 -3.94 -1.28 -3.02
N LEU A 77 -3.28 -0.11 -3.00
CA LEU A 77 -3.26 0.77 -1.83
C LEU A 77 -3.89 2.10 -2.21
N HIS A 78 -4.74 2.60 -1.32
CA HIS A 78 -5.29 3.95 -1.41
C HIS A 78 -5.16 4.62 -0.08
N ASP A 79 -4.45 5.74 -0.06
CA ASP A 79 -4.47 6.69 1.03
C ASP A 79 -5.53 7.77 0.75
N GLU A 80 -6.13 8.37 1.78
CA GLU A 80 -7.17 9.41 1.62
C GLU A 80 -6.76 10.59 0.73
N ASP A 81 -5.46 10.88 0.66
CA ASP A 81 -4.89 11.95 -0.17
C ASP A 81 -4.53 11.49 -1.60
N ASP A 82 -4.68 10.21 -1.93
CA ASP A 82 -4.44 9.68 -3.27
C ASP A 82 -5.64 9.98 -4.21
N ASP A 83 -5.36 10.40 -5.44
CA ASP A 83 -6.40 10.57 -6.48
C ASP A 83 -7.00 9.23 -6.95
N CYS A 84 -6.25 8.13 -6.78
CA CYS A 84 -6.66 6.79 -7.16
C CYS A 84 -5.82 5.73 -6.43
N PHE A 85 -6.24 4.47 -6.49
CA PHE A 85 -5.44 3.35 -5.96
C PHE A 85 -4.12 3.23 -6.73
N GLY A 86 -3.02 3.17 -5.98
CA GLY A 86 -1.77 2.64 -6.51
C GLY A 86 -1.87 1.12 -6.65
N LEU A 87 -1.05 0.55 -7.53
CA LEU A 87 -1.00 -0.89 -7.80
C LEU A 87 0.40 -1.40 -7.50
N TRP A 88 0.51 -2.49 -6.75
CA TRP A 88 1.73 -3.22 -6.47
C TRP A 88 1.59 -4.65 -6.99
N MET A 89 2.64 -5.12 -7.65
CA MET A 89 2.72 -6.47 -8.19
C MET A 89 4.14 -7.00 -8.00
N PHE A 90 4.30 -8.33 -8.03
CA PHE A 90 5.62 -8.93 -7.97
C PHE A 90 6.40 -8.69 -9.25
N HIS A 91 7.58 -8.08 -9.12
CA HIS A 91 8.59 -7.90 -10.16
C HIS A 91 9.93 -8.42 -9.62
N ASP A 92 10.55 -9.36 -10.35
CA ASP A 92 11.82 -9.99 -9.95
C ASP A 92 11.84 -10.52 -8.50
N GLY A 93 10.68 -11.01 -8.04
CA GLY A 93 10.51 -11.59 -6.70
C GLY A 93 10.25 -10.57 -5.58
N ALA A 94 10.17 -9.27 -5.90
CA ALA A 94 9.85 -8.21 -4.94
C ALA A 94 8.51 -7.55 -5.27
N LEU A 95 7.75 -7.15 -4.25
CA LEU A 95 6.51 -6.42 -4.42
C LEU A 95 6.83 -4.94 -4.71
N ALA A 96 6.56 -4.50 -5.94
CA ALA A 96 6.91 -3.17 -6.40
C ALA A 96 5.68 -2.41 -6.94
N GLU A 97 5.65 -1.09 -6.74
CA GLU A 97 4.61 -0.24 -7.30
C GLU A 97 4.72 -0.22 -8.83
N VAL A 98 3.62 -0.53 -9.50
CA VAL A 98 3.47 -0.50 -10.95
C VAL A 98 3.09 0.92 -11.37
N LEU A 99 3.85 1.48 -12.31
CA LEU A 99 3.54 2.78 -12.89
C LEU A 99 2.23 2.72 -13.69
N ILE A 100 1.20 3.40 -13.18
CA ILE A 100 -0.06 3.59 -13.88
C ILE A 100 0.08 4.80 -14.82
N PRO A 101 -0.30 4.71 -16.10
CA PRO A 101 -0.24 5.85 -16.99
C PRO A 101 -0.99 7.06 -16.45
N ARG A 102 -0.37 8.23 -16.57
CA ARG A 102 -0.92 9.53 -16.13
C ARG A 102 -1.08 9.64 -14.61
N THR A 103 -0.30 8.89 -13.85
CA THR A 103 -0.16 9.08 -12.40
C THR A 103 1.29 9.32 -12.03
N GLN A 104 1.50 9.94 -10.86
CA GLN A 104 2.81 10.15 -10.27
C GLN A 104 2.68 10.17 -8.75
N ARG A 105 3.47 9.34 -8.06
CA ARG A 105 3.57 9.40 -6.61
C ARG A 105 4.48 10.55 -6.22
N VAL A 106 3.95 11.46 -5.40
CA VAL A 106 4.66 12.66 -4.92
C VAL A 106 4.90 12.52 -3.42
N HIS A 107 6.16 12.57 -3.02
CA HIS A 107 6.55 12.60 -1.61
C HIS A 107 6.79 14.03 -1.21
N VAL A 108 6.04 14.53 -0.23
CA VAL A 108 6.23 15.87 0.32
C VAL A 108 7.02 15.75 1.61
N ALA A 109 8.03 16.62 1.77
CA ALA A 109 8.85 16.62 2.97
C ALA A 109 7.93 16.78 4.20
N PRO A 110 8.03 15.88 5.20
CA PRO A 110 7.19 15.99 6.38
C PRO A 110 7.48 17.32 7.08
N PRO A 111 6.46 18.00 7.63
CA PRO A 111 6.71 19.18 8.45
C PRO A 111 7.63 18.80 9.62
N SER A 112 8.48 19.73 10.05
CA SER A 112 9.57 19.49 11.03
C SER A 112 9.13 18.92 12.39
N TRP A 113 7.84 18.94 12.69
CA TRP A 113 7.25 18.38 13.91
C TRP A 113 6.69 16.96 13.74
N ARG A 114 6.65 16.41 12.51
CA ARG A 114 6.19 15.05 12.21
C ARG A 114 7.40 14.11 12.22
N SER A 115 7.55 13.33 13.29
CA SER A 115 8.74 12.48 13.52
C SER A 115 8.49 10.97 13.35
N ASP A 116 7.25 10.53 13.22
CA ASP A 116 6.95 9.15 13.66
C ASP A 116 6.94 8.10 12.54
N SER A 117 6.91 8.48 11.26
CA SER A 117 7.03 7.53 10.12
C SER A 117 7.34 8.26 8.80
N PRO A 118 8.06 7.63 7.86
CA PRO A 118 8.24 8.17 6.51
C PRO A 118 6.87 8.34 5.83
N ASP A 119 6.70 9.41 5.06
CA ASP A 119 5.46 9.67 4.33
C ASP A 119 5.39 8.79 3.07
N PRO A 120 4.32 7.98 2.88
CA PRO A 120 4.20 7.14 1.68
C PRO A 120 4.02 7.92 0.39
N GLY A 121 3.99 9.26 0.46
CA GLY A 121 3.60 10.11 -0.63
C GLY A 121 2.12 10.00 -0.92
N CYS A 122 1.70 10.75 -1.93
CA CYS A 122 0.34 10.68 -2.48
C CYS A 122 0.43 10.40 -3.98
N LEU A 123 -0.45 9.58 -4.51
CA LEU A 123 -0.57 9.29 -5.93
C LEU A 123 -1.48 10.30 -6.60
N TRP A 124 -0.89 11.15 -7.44
CA TRP A 124 -1.61 12.21 -8.16
C TRP A 124 -1.83 11.84 -9.61
N ARG A 125 -2.96 12.27 -10.18
CA ARG A 125 -3.21 12.24 -11.61
C ARG A 125 -2.53 13.42 -12.30
N THR A 126 -1.76 13.12 -13.33
CA THR A 126 -1.04 14.13 -14.13
C THR A 126 -1.85 14.67 -15.31
N ASP A 127 -3.06 14.16 -15.53
CA ASP A 127 -4.00 14.63 -16.57
C ASP A 127 -5.23 15.37 -16.01
N GLY A 128 -5.26 15.62 -14.68
CA GLY A 128 -6.33 16.33 -14.00
C GLY A 128 -6.23 17.86 -14.06
N PRO A 129 -7.27 18.58 -13.59
CA PRO A 129 -7.26 20.05 -13.51
C PRO A 129 -6.13 20.60 -12.62
N ASP A 130 -5.69 19.83 -11.62
CA ASP A 130 -4.60 20.18 -10.70
C ASP A 130 -3.21 19.70 -11.17
N SER A 131 -3.09 19.08 -12.35
CA SER A 131 -1.83 18.57 -12.92
C SER A 131 -0.70 19.60 -13.01
N ARG A 132 -1.01 20.89 -13.07
CA ARG A 132 -0.02 21.98 -13.12
C ARG A 132 0.56 22.36 -11.75
N ARG A 133 0.08 21.74 -10.66
CA ARG A 133 0.42 22.09 -9.27
C ARG A 133 1.01 20.91 -8.48
N LEU A 134 1.73 20.02 -9.16
CA LEU A 134 2.41 18.93 -8.44
C LEU A 134 3.35 19.51 -7.37
N PRO A 135 3.23 19.07 -6.11
CA PRO A 135 4.13 19.49 -5.04
C PRO A 135 5.60 19.15 -5.36
N ALA A 136 6.52 19.88 -4.73
CA ALA A 136 7.93 19.56 -4.81
C ALA A 136 8.21 18.24 -4.08
N HIS A 137 9.01 17.38 -4.72
CA HIS A 137 9.41 16.09 -4.19
C HIS A 137 10.44 16.23 -3.06
N SER A 138 10.34 15.35 -2.05
CA SER A 138 11.42 15.04 -1.10
C SER A 138 12.66 14.50 -1.83
N PRO A 139 13.86 14.48 -1.23
CA PRO A 139 15.02 13.82 -1.82
C PRO A 139 14.78 12.34 -2.12
N GLU A 140 15.31 11.80 -3.23
CA GLU A 140 15.04 10.41 -3.70
C GLU A 140 15.28 9.33 -2.62
N HIS A 141 16.31 9.49 -1.78
CA HIS A 141 16.63 8.54 -0.71
C HIS A 141 15.57 8.47 0.40
N GLU A 142 14.64 9.43 0.45
CA GLU A 142 13.51 9.47 1.39
C GLU A 142 12.19 9.00 0.75
N GLN A 143 12.19 8.65 -0.54
CA GLN A 143 11.00 8.35 -1.32
C GLN A 143 10.66 6.85 -1.38
N ASP A 144 11.26 5.97 -0.58
CA ASP A 144 10.90 4.54 -0.63
C ASP A 144 9.54 4.31 0.05
N PRO A 145 8.45 4.07 -0.72
CA PRO A 145 7.12 3.92 -0.15
C PRO A 145 7.01 2.66 0.72
N ARG A 146 7.90 1.67 0.55
CA ARG A 146 7.87 0.42 1.33
C ARG A 146 8.28 0.62 2.78
N LEU A 147 8.93 1.74 3.12
CA LEU A 147 9.22 2.07 4.52
C LEU A 147 8.00 2.66 5.25
N SER A 148 7.04 3.17 4.48
CA SER A 148 5.82 3.84 4.96
C SER A 148 4.62 2.92 5.05
N TRP A 149 4.62 1.86 4.26
CA TRP A 149 3.70 0.73 4.29
C TRP A 149 4.42 -0.51 4.78
#